data_AF-A0A6P6U6Q4-F1
#
_entry.id   AF-A0A6P6U6Q4-F1
#
_cell.length_a   1.000
_cell.length_b   1.000
_cell.length_c   1.000
_cell.angle_alpha   90.00
_cell.angle_beta   90.00
_cell.angle_gamma   90.00
#
_symmetry.space_group_name_H-M   'P 1'
#
loop_
_entity.id
_entity.type
_entity.pdbx_description
1 polymer ?
#
loop_
_entity_poly.entity_id
_entity_poly.type
_entity_poly.pdbx_seq_one_letter_code
_entity_poly.pdbx_strand_id
1 'polypeptide(L)'
;MGCLREVNEFARYHSNYLQRALHSLRQKLKRDNPKVVVAYADYYEALESVLTRALFLGFDRGSLLKSCCGIGGIYNYDGLGMCGTPGVPVCWELEKYIYWDGIHMTRKTYRHMSEFLISDMLS
;
A
#
# COMPACT_ATOMS: atom_id res chain seq x y z
N MET A 1 -5.20 9.75 -6.20
CA MET A 1 -5.44 8.51 -6.97
C MET A 1 -6.53 8.71 -8.03
N GLY A 2 -6.48 8.09 -9.22
CA GLY A 2 -7.34 8.50 -10.36
C GLY A 2 -7.92 7.44 -11.31
N CYS A 3 -7.55 6.15 -11.21
CA CYS A 3 -7.99 5.13 -12.20
C CYS A 3 -9.21 4.29 -11.76
N LEU A 4 -9.34 3.98 -10.46
CA LEU A 4 -10.42 3.16 -9.90
C LEU A 4 -11.15 3.92 -8.80
N ARG A 5 -11.94 4.93 -9.20
CA ARG A 5 -12.57 5.89 -8.27
C ARG A 5 -13.39 5.20 -7.18
N GLU A 6 -14.25 4.26 -7.57
CA GLU A 6 -15.15 3.55 -6.64
C GLU A 6 -14.37 2.72 -5.60
N VAL A 7 -13.32 2.02 -6.02
CA VAL A 7 -12.45 1.25 -5.11
C VAL A 7 -11.69 2.18 -4.17
N ASN A 8 -11.20 3.32 -4.66
CA ASN A 8 -10.53 4.32 -3.84
C ASN A 8 -11.49 4.98 -2.84
N GLU A 9 -12.74 5.23 -3.23
CA GLU A 9 -13.78 5.74 -2.34
C GLU A 9 -14.13 4.71 -1.26
N PHE A 10 -14.30 3.44 -1.64
CA PHE A 10 -14.52 2.35 -0.70
C PHE A 10 -13.38 2.24 0.33
N ALA A 11 -12.13 2.24 -0.12
CA ALA A 11 -10.97 2.14 0.77
C ALA A 11 -10.91 3.31 1.77
N ARG A 12 -11.11 4.55 1.31
CA ARG A 12 -11.16 5.73 2.19
C ARG A 12 -12.32 5.67 3.18
N TYR A 13 -13.49 5.24 2.71
CA TYR A 13 -14.67 5.12 3.56
C TYR A 13 -14.45 4.07 4.66
N HIS A 14 -13.92 2.90 4.30
CA HIS A 14 -13.54 1.86 5.25
C HIS A 14 -12.54 2.39 6.29
N SER A 15 -11.45 3.05 5.86
CA SER A 15 -10.45 3.61 6.77
C SER A 15 -11.06 4.63 7.74
N ASN A 16 -11.94 5.51 7.28
CA ASN A 16 -12.63 6.49 8.13
C ASN A 16 -13.48 5.81 9.22
N TYR A 17 -14.29 4.82 8.85
CA TYR A 17 -15.13 4.09 9.80
C TYR A 17 -14.31 3.28 10.81
N LEU A 18 -13.23 2.65 10.35
CA LEU A 18 -12.30 1.94 11.21
C LEU A 18 -11.66 2.89 12.24
N GLN A 19 -11.19 4.06 11.82
CA GLN A 19 -10.61 5.05 12.74
C GLN A 19 -11.63 5.52 13.79
N ARG A 20 -12.91 5.73 13.41
CA ARG A 20 -13.99 6.06 14.34
C ARG A 20 -14.24 4.94 15.36
N ALA A 21 -14.28 3.69 14.91
CA ALA A 21 -14.45 2.53 15.79
C ALA A 21 -13.26 2.40 16.76
N LEU A 22 -12.04 2.58 16.27
CA LEU A 22 -10.82 2.56 17.08
C LEU A 22 -10.77 3.70 18.10
N HIS A 23 -11.27 4.89 17.74
CA HIS A 23 -11.42 5.98 18.71
C HIS A 23 -12.31 5.57 19.89
N SER A 24 -13.50 5.03 19.61
CA SER A 24 -14.42 4.55 20.65
C SER A 24 -13.80 3.44 21.51
N LEU A 25 -13.09 2.49 20.88
CA LEU A 25 -12.37 1.42 21.58
C LEU A 25 -11.28 1.99 22.50
N ARG A 26 -10.49 2.96 22.03
CA ARG A 26 -9.47 3.63 22.83
C ARG A 26 -10.06 4.31 24.06
N GLN A 27 -11.21 4.97 23.94
CA GLN A 27 -11.89 5.57 25.11
C GLN A 27 -12.33 4.51 26.12
N LYS A 28 -12.85 3.37 25.64
CA LYS A 28 -13.22 2.24 26.51
C LYS A 28 -12.00 1.67 27.24
N LEU A 29 -10.90 1.42 26.51
CA LEU A 29 -9.68 0.85 27.07
C LEU A 29 -8.98 1.78 28.06
N LYS A 30 -9.02 3.10 27.84
CA LYS A 30 -8.50 4.08 28.82
C LYS A 30 -9.14 3.92 30.20
N ARG A 31 -10.41 3.52 30.27
CA ARG A 31 -11.13 3.27 31.52
C ARG A 31 -10.92 1.85 32.03
N ASP A 32 -11.05 0.86 31.16
CA ASP A 32 -11.15 -0.55 31.57
C ASP A 32 -9.78 -1.24 31.69
N ASN A 33 -8.78 -0.82 30.88
CA ASN A 33 -7.43 -1.38 30.89
C ASN A 33 -6.38 -0.37 30.33
N PRO A 34 -5.93 0.61 31.13
CA PRO A 34 -5.11 1.73 30.66
C PRO A 34 -3.70 1.34 30.18
N LYS A 35 -3.26 0.09 30.38
CA LYS A 35 -1.97 -0.41 29.89
C LYS A 35 -2.01 -0.83 28.41
N VAL A 36 -3.19 -0.98 27.83
CA VAL A 36 -3.34 -1.39 26.43
C VAL A 36 -3.27 -0.17 25.52
N VAL A 37 -2.31 -0.19 24.59
CA VAL A 37 -2.16 0.83 23.54
C VAL A 37 -2.66 0.25 22.22
N VAL A 38 -3.57 0.96 21.56
CA VAL A 38 -4.06 0.61 20.22
C VAL A 38 -3.57 1.65 19.23
N ALA A 39 -2.57 1.29 18.43
CA ALA A 39 -2.10 2.09 17.30
C ALA A 39 -2.92 1.75 16.04
N TYR A 40 -3.04 2.72 15.13
CA TYR A 40 -3.63 2.51 13.82
C TYR A 40 -2.56 2.86 12.78
N ALA A 41 -2.28 1.94 11.87
CA ALA A 41 -1.39 2.16 10.76
C ALA A 41 -2.23 2.49 9.52
N ASP A 42 -2.26 3.75 9.12
CA ASP A 42 -3.01 4.17 7.93
C ASP A 42 -2.30 3.73 6.64
N TYR A 43 -2.60 2.50 6.23
CA TYR A 43 -2.01 1.89 5.06
C TYR A 43 -2.36 2.63 3.76
N TYR A 44 -3.54 3.27 3.70
CA TYR A 44 -3.99 4.01 2.53
C TYR A 44 -3.12 5.26 2.34
N GLU A 45 -2.97 6.06 3.40
CA GLU A 45 -2.12 7.25 3.39
C GLU A 45 -0.65 6.89 3.17
N ALA A 46 -0.17 5.79 3.75
CA ALA A 46 1.20 5.32 3.53
C ALA A 46 1.49 5.01 2.06
N LEU A 47 0.57 4.33 1.37
CA LEU A 47 0.71 4.06 -0.06
C LEU A 47 0.57 5.34 -0.89
N GLU A 48 -0.39 6.21 -0.57
CA GLU A 48 -0.56 7.51 -1.23
C GLU A 48 0.71 8.38 -1.12
N SER A 49 1.36 8.37 0.04
CA SER A 49 2.65 9.04 0.30
C SER A 49 3.77 8.55 -0.63
N VAL A 50 3.80 7.27 -0.98
CA VAL A 50 4.75 6.73 -1.97
C VAL A 50 4.36 7.15 -3.38
N LEU A 51 3.09 6.98 -3.76
CA LEU A 51 2.61 7.28 -5.11
C LEU A 51 2.81 8.75 -5.49
N THR A 52 2.53 9.67 -4.56
CA THR A 52 2.69 11.12 -4.76
C THR A 52 4.16 11.54 -4.90
N ARG A 53 5.09 10.80 -4.29
CA ARG A 53 6.53 11.08 -4.31
C ARG A 53 7.32 10.10 -5.17
N ALA A 54 6.66 9.29 -6.00
CA ALA A 54 7.28 8.11 -6.61
C ALA A 54 8.57 8.43 -7.38
N LEU A 55 8.56 9.49 -8.18
CA LEU A 55 9.73 9.90 -8.97
C LEU A 55 10.86 10.42 -8.08
N PHE A 56 10.53 11.14 -7.01
CA PHE A 56 11.51 11.62 -6.03
C PHE A 56 12.15 10.44 -5.27
N LEU A 57 11.37 9.40 -5.00
CA LEU A 57 11.85 8.15 -4.39
C LEU A 57 12.62 7.26 -5.40
N GLY A 58 12.79 7.72 -6.64
CA GLY A 58 13.56 7.02 -7.68
C GLY A 58 12.85 5.82 -8.30
N PHE A 59 11.52 5.80 -8.32
CA PHE A 59 10.76 4.87 -9.14
C PHE A 59 10.71 5.35 -10.59
N ASP A 60 10.65 4.41 -11.53
CA ASP A 60 10.60 4.73 -12.96
C ASP A 60 9.19 5.19 -13.38
N ARG A 61 9.13 6.22 -14.23
CA ARG A 61 7.84 6.79 -14.70
C ARG A 61 7.02 5.78 -15.51
N GLY A 62 7.69 4.94 -16.29
CA GLY A 62 7.05 3.94 -17.17
C GLY A 62 6.59 2.68 -16.45
N SER A 63 7.01 2.48 -15.19
CA SER A 63 6.66 1.32 -14.36
C SER A 63 5.67 1.62 -13.23
N LEU A 64 5.29 2.89 -13.00
CA LEU A 64 4.49 3.29 -11.83
C LEU A 64 3.17 2.50 -11.66
N LEU A 65 2.58 2.06 -12.76
CA LEU A 65 1.33 1.28 -12.78
C LEU A 65 1.54 -0.17 -13.25
N LYS A 66 2.79 -0.63 -13.36
CA LYS A 66 3.13 -1.96 -13.84
C LYS A 66 3.65 -2.83 -12.72
N SER A 67 3.29 -4.10 -12.76
CA SER A 67 3.88 -5.14 -11.92
C SER A 67 5.27 -5.54 -12.43
N CYS A 68 6.21 -5.77 -11.52
CA CYS A 68 7.52 -6.30 -11.89
C CYS A 68 7.45 -7.79 -12.29
N CYS A 69 6.76 -8.59 -11.48
CA CYS A 69 6.43 -9.99 -11.75
C CYS A 69 5.03 -10.08 -12.32
N GLY A 70 4.91 -10.52 -13.56
CA GLY A 70 3.61 -10.61 -14.21
C GLY A 70 3.68 -10.67 -15.72
N ILE A 71 2.51 -10.92 -16.29
CA ILE A 71 2.23 -10.89 -17.72
C ILE A 71 0.92 -10.13 -17.94
N GLY A 72 0.68 -9.69 -19.17
CA GLY A 72 -0.65 -9.23 -19.60
C GLY A 72 -0.85 -7.72 -19.57
N GLY A 73 -1.41 -7.21 -20.68
CA GLY A 73 -1.89 -5.83 -20.82
C GLY A 73 -0.86 -4.74 -20.51
N ILE A 74 -1.37 -3.53 -20.28
CA ILE A 74 -0.55 -2.33 -20.02
C ILE A 74 -0.03 -2.23 -18.58
N TYR A 75 -0.60 -3.01 -17.66
CA TYR A 75 -0.24 -3.06 -16.23
C TYR A 75 0.65 -4.27 -15.87
N ASN A 76 0.98 -5.10 -16.85
CA ASN A 76 1.73 -6.34 -16.65
C ASN A 76 1.11 -7.27 -15.59
N TYR A 77 -0.22 -7.38 -15.62
CA TYR A 77 -0.97 -8.22 -14.68
C TYR A 77 -2.12 -8.95 -15.37
N ASP A 78 -2.23 -10.23 -15.06
CA ASP A 78 -3.31 -11.13 -15.42
C ASP A 78 -3.66 -11.99 -14.19
N GLY A 79 -4.93 -11.99 -13.79
CA GLY A 79 -5.39 -12.77 -12.64
C GLY A 79 -5.28 -14.29 -12.81
N LEU A 80 -5.16 -14.78 -14.04
CA LEU A 80 -4.91 -16.20 -14.33
C LEU A 80 -3.41 -16.52 -14.38
N GLY A 81 -2.58 -15.52 -14.68
CA GLY A 81 -1.12 -15.60 -14.79
C GLY A 81 -0.40 -14.96 -13.60
N MET A 82 -0.75 -15.38 -12.38
CA MET A 82 -0.16 -14.81 -11.16
C MET A 82 1.35 -15.06 -11.04
N CYS A 83 2.04 -14.20 -10.30
CA CYS A 83 3.46 -14.38 -10.00
C CYS A 83 3.72 -15.76 -9.36
N GLY A 84 4.75 -16.46 -9.83
CA GLY A 84 5.08 -17.83 -9.42
C GLY A 84 4.47 -18.92 -10.31
N THR A 85 3.50 -18.59 -11.18
CA THR A 85 3.05 -19.51 -12.23
C THR A 85 4.17 -19.73 -13.27
N PRO A 86 4.36 -20.96 -13.78
CA PRO A 86 5.35 -21.22 -14.83
C PRO A 86 5.17 -20.32 -16.04
N GLY A 87 6.25 -19.72 -16.51
CA GLY A 87 6.25 -18.81 -17.66
C GLY A 87 5.93 -17.34 -17.34
N VAL A 88 5.63 -17.00 -16.09
CA VAL A 88 5.48 -15.61 -15.66
C VAL A 88 6.85 -15.01 -15.33
N PRO A 89 7.34 -14.01 -16.08
CA PRO A 89 8.66 -13.44 -15.89
C PRO A 89 8.67 -12.45 -14.71
N VAL A 90 9.89 -12.19 -14.23
CA VAL A 90 10.19 -11.13 -13.26
C VAL A 90 11.05 -10.08 -13.95
N CYS A 91 10.75 -8.80 -13.72
CA CYS A 91 11.54 -7.70 -14.24
C CYS A 91 12.97 -7.69 -13.65
N TRP A 92 13.92 -7.12 -14.39
CA TRP A 92 15.33 -7.06 -13.95
C TRP A 92 15.59 -6.01 -12.86
N GLU A 93 14.88 -4.88 -12.89
CA GLU A 93 15.16 -3.72 -12.04
C GLU A 93 14.07 -3.51 -10.97
N LEU A 94 13.99 -4.40 -9.98
CA LEU A 94 12.94 -4.38 -8.94
C LEU A 94 12.80 -3.03 -8.21
N GLU A 95 13.93 -2.34 -7.96
CA GLU A 95 13.98 -1.07 -7.22
C GLU A 95 13.38 0.11 -8.01
N LYS A 96 13.05 -0.08 -9.30
CA LYS A 96 12.34 0.90 -10.13
C LYS A 96 10.83 0.72 -10.12
N TYR A 97 10.30 -0.36 -9.53
CA TYR A 97 8.88 -0.70 -9.56
C TYR A 97 8.23 -0.47 -8.19
N ILE A 98 7.02 0.08 -8.20
CA ILE A 98 6.21 0.20 -6.98
C ILE A 98 5.61 -1.16 -6.62
N TYR A 99 5.12 -1.88 -7.63
CA TYR A 99 4.39 -3.13 -7.50
C TYR A 99 5.27 -4.34 -7.81
N TRP A 100 5.31 -5.30 -6.88
CA TRP A 100 5.95 -6.58 -7.10
C TRP A 100 5.12 -7.42 -8.07
N ASP A 101 3.84 -7.61 -7.75
CA ASP A 101 2.83 -8.21 -8.62
C ASP A 101 1.59 -7.29 -8.67
N GLY A 102 0.47 -7.73 -9.26
CA GLY A 102 -0.72 -6.89 -9.37
C GLY A 102 -1.45 -6.60 -8.05
N ILE A 103 -0.98 -7.12 -6.92
CA ILE A 103 -1.60 -7.04 -5.59
C ILE A 103 -0.59 -6.48 -4.57
N HIS A 104 0.64 -6.98 -4.57
CA HIS A 104 1.67 -6.69 -3.59
C HIS A 104 2.69 -5.67 -4.09
N MET A 105 3.29 -4.94 -3.17
CA MET A 105 4.30 -3.95 -3.49
C MET A 105 5.73 -4.48 -3.33
N THR A 106 6.69 -3.79 -3.94
CA THR A 106 8.10 -4.16 -3.81
C THR A 106 8.62 -3.85 -2.42
N ARG A 107 9.74 -4.49 -2.04
CA ARG A 107 10.44 -4.21 -0.78
C ARG A 107 10.73 -2.72 -0.59
N LYS A 108 11.11 -2.01 -1.66
CA LYS A 108 11.39 -0.56 -1.64
C LYS A 108 10.15 0.24 -1.25
N THR A 109 9.01 -0.08 -1.85
CA THR A 109 7.73 0.53 -1.51
C THR A 109 7.37 0.26 -0.05
N TYR A 110 7.45 -1.00 0.39
CA TYR A 110 7.17 -1.34 1.80
C TYR A 110 8.09 -0.62 2.78
N ARG A 111 9.36 -0.42 2.45
CA ARG A 111 10.29 0.35 3.26
C ARG A 111 9.83 1.81 3.42
N HIS A 112 9.48 2.48 2.33
CA HIS A 112 9.02 3.87 2.42
C HIS A 112 7.66 4.00 3.12
N MET A 113 6.77 3.01 2.94
CA MET A 113 5.52 2.95 3.67
C MET A 113 5.75 2.73 5.17
N SER A 114 6.66 1.85 5.57
CA SER A 114 6.95 1.61 6.98
C SER A 114 7.63 2.82 7.63
N GLU A 115 8.55 3.50 6.94
CA GLU A 115 9.15 4.76 7.39
C GLU A 115 8.07 5.83 7.63
N PHE A 116 7.12 5.97 6.71
CA PHE A 116 5.98 6.87 6.87
C PHE A 116 5.11 6.50 8.07
N LEU A 117 4.69 5.24 8.16
CA LEU A 117 3.80 4.75 9.22
C LEU A 117 4.43 4.86 10.62
N ILE A 118 5.71 4.54 10.75
CA ILE A 118 6.42 4.68 12.02
C ILE A 118 6.48 6.15 12.43
N SER A 119 6.73 7.06 11.49
CA SER A 119 6.73 8.49 11.77
C SER A 119 5.34 8.99 12.19
N ASP A 120 4.29 8.60 11.49
CA ASP A 120 2.91 9.02 11.75
C ASP A 120 2.37 8.48 13.09
N MET A 121 2.69 7.23 13.44
CA MET A 121 2.26 6.64 14.71
C MET A 121 3.02 7.19 15.92
N LEU A 122 4.21 7.77 15.73
CA LEU A 122 5.07 8.27 16.81
C LEU A 122 5.03 9.81 16.95
N SER A 123 4.44 10.53 16.01
CA SER A 123 4.21 11.98 16.10
C SER A 123 3.04 12.33 17.01
#